data_AF-A0A495VX87-F1
#
_entry.id   AF-A0A495VX87-F1
#
_cell.length_a   1.000
_cell.length_b   1.000
_cell.length_c   1.000
_cell.angle_alpha   90.00
_cell.angle_beta   90.00
_cell.angle_gamma   90.00
#
_symmetry.space_group_name_H-M   'P 1'
#
loop_
_entity.id
_entity.type
_entity.pdbx_description
1 polymer ?
#
loop_
_entity_poly.entity_id
_entity_poly.type
_entity_poly.pdbx_seq_one_letter_code
_entity_poly.pdbx_strand_id
1 'polypeptide(L)'
;MSTDRSVHYDGEIPVVRLERWRGTWPADDPDANFRAEVADYTLLEPLTTLTALANRLGIPVGALVRYVLARWATAGSGGLIELGPDMVHRLWAPIEAAELADSDEQRLAAYRKLRQMLSWLKVPLDNPSVYPVADE
;
A
#
# COMPACT_ATOMS: atom_id res chain seq x y z
N MET A 1 8.81 20.25 -20.59
CA MET A 1 7.87 20.09 -19.46
C MET A 1 6.59 19.51 -20.01
N SER A 2 6.41 18.18 -19.90
CA SER A 2 5.20 17.49 -20.32
C SER A 2 4.19 17.58 -19.18
N THR A 3 3.22 18.49 -19.28
CA THR A 3 2.05 18.50 -18.39
C THR A 3 1.29 17.21 -18.63
N ASP A 4 1.31 16.34 -17.63
CA ASP A 4 0.45 15.16 -17.56
C ASP A 4 -1.02 15.61 -17.71
N ARG A 5 -1.69 15.15 -18.78
CA ARG A 5 -3.04 15.59 -19.17
C ARG A 5 -4.15 14.89 -18.36
N SER A 6 -3.81 14.11 -17.34
CA SER A 6 -4.73 13.21 -16.64
C SER A 6 -5.40 13.79 -15.39
N VAL A 7 -4.89 14.90 -14.84
CA VAL A 7 -5.47 15.55 -13.65
C VAL A 7 -6.23 16.81 -14.07
N HIS A 8 -7.55 16.78 -13.88
CA HIS A 8 -8.43 17.91 -14.11
C HIS A 8 -8.64 18.69 -12.81
N TYR A 9 -9.07 19.94 -12.90
CA TYR A 9 -9.39 20.78 -11.75
C TYR A 9 -10.79 21.37 -11.88
N ASP A 10 -11.56 21.33 -10.80
CA ASP A 10 -12.79 22.10 -10.62
C ASP A 10 -12.51 23.17 -9.55
N GLY A 11 -12.16 24.38 -10.00
CA GLY A 11 -11.54 25.39 -9.15
C GLY A 11 -10.16 24.93 -8.64
N GLU A 12 -9.98 24.86 -7.32
CA GLU A 12 -8.75 24.34 -6.67
C GLU A 12 -8.84 22.84 -6.36
N ILE A 13 -9.99 22.19 -6.62
CA ILE A 13 -10.21 20.80 -6.26
C ILE A 13 -9.67 19.90 -7.37
N PRO A 14 -8.74 18.97 -7.08
CA PRO A 14 -8.29 18.01 -8.07
C PRO A 14 -9.40 17.02 -8.38
N VAL A 15 -9.62 16.80 -9.67
CA VAL A 15 -10.60 15.88 -10.25
C VAL A 15 -9.86 14.81 -11.04
N VAL A 16 -10.07 13.56 -10.65
CA VAL A 16 -9.56 12.39 -11.38
C VAL A 16 -10.68 11.78 -12.19
N ARG A 17 -10.42 11.53 -13.47
CA ARG A 17 -11.30 10.76 -14.34
C ARG A 17 -10.87 9.30 -14.34
N LEU A 18 -11.82 8.40 -14.12
CA LEU A 18 -11.59 6.96 -14.26
C LEU A 18 -11.70 6.61 -15.75
N GLU A 19 -10.56 6.60 -16.43
CA GLU A 19 -10.49 6.35 -17.87
C GLU A 19 -10.11 4.91 -18.17
N ARG A 20 -10.71 4.35 -19.22
CA ARG A 20 -10.18 3.11 -19.81
C ARG A 20 -8.85 3.41 -20.46
N TRP A 21 -7.86 2.57 -20.23
CA TRP A 21 -6.54 2.74 -20.80
C TRP A 21 -6.14 1.51 -21.61
N ARG A 22 -5.51 1.75 -22.76
CA ARG A 22 -4.84 0.73 -23.57
C ARG A 22 -3.46 1.25 -23.90
N GLY A 23 -2.46 0.40 -23.74
CA GLY A 23 -1.08 0.72 -24.04
C GLY A 23 -0.45 -0.30 -24.97
N THR A 24 0.64 0.13 -25.59
CA THR A 24 1.63 -0.75 -26.21
C THR A 24 2.97 -0.44 -25.58
N TRP A 25 3.77 -1.46 -25.30
CA TRP A 25 5.09 -1.31 -24.70
C TRP A 25 6.13 -2.14 -25.47
N PRO A 26 7.41 -1.74 -25.43
CA PRO A 26 8.52 -2.54 -25.95
C PRO A 26 8.60 -3.93 -25.30
N ALA A 27 9.21 -4.89 -26.00
CA ALA A 27 9.37 -6.25 -25.50
C ALA A 27 10.31 -6.35 -24.28
N ASP A 28 11.18 -5.36 -24.11
CA ASP A 28 12.18 -5.24 -23.03
C ASP A 28 11.77 -4.26 -21.92
N ASP A 29 10.50 -3.81 -21.90
CA ASP A 29 9.99 -2.91 -20.88
C ASP A 29 9.91 -3.63 -19.50
N PRO A 30 10.67 -3.19 -18.49
CA PRO A 30 10.69 -3.84 -17.17
C PRO A 30 9.36 -3.74 -16.42
N ASP A 31 8.51 -2.78 -16.76
CA ASP A 31 7.19 -2.59 -16.15
C ASP A 31 6.05 -3.13 -17.03
N ALA A 32 6.36 -3.84 -18.13
CA ALA A 32 5.39 -4.37 -19.09
C ALA A 32 4.23 -5.10 -18.41
N ASN A 33 4.54 -5.95 -17.43
CA ASN A 33 3.54 -6.73 -16.69
C ASN A 33 2.61 -5.83 -15.88
N PHE A 34 3.14 -4.81 -15.22
CA PHE A 34 2.33 -3.90 -14.42
C PHE A 34 1.47 -2.98 -15.31
N ARG A 35 2.02 -2.48 -16.42
CA ARG A 35 1.23 -1.73 -17.41
C ARG A 35 0.12 -2.60 -18.01
N ALA A 36 0.40 -3.86 -18.33
CA ALA A 36 -0.60 -4.82 -18.81
C ALA A 36 -1.72 -5.02 -17.78
N GLU A 37 -1.37 -5.23 -16.53
CA GLU A 37 -2.35 -5.36 -15.44
C GLU A 37 -3.20 -4.09 -15.29
N VAL A 38 -2.60 -2.90 -15.32
CA VAL A 38 -3.34 -1.63 -15.31
C VAL A 38 -4.32 -1.56 -16.48
N ALA A 39 -3.89 -1.88 -17.71
CA ALA A 39 -4.76 -1.92 -18.89
C ALA A 39 -5.96 -2.86 -18.67
N ASP A 40 -5.72 -4.07 -18.19
CA ASP A 40 -6.76 -5.07 -17.95
C ASP A 40 -7.75 -4.60 -16.88
N TYR A 41 -7.27 -4.05 -15.77
CA TYR A 41 -8.11 -3.57 -14.68
C TYR A 41 -8.92 -2.32 -15.05
N THR A 42 -8.43 -1.48 -15.97
CA THR A 42 -9.23 -0.32 -16.45
C THR A 42 -10.48 -0.73 -17.24
N LEU A 43 -10.61 -2.00 -17.65
CA LEU A 43 -11.82 -2.51 -18.30
C LEU A 43 -12.97 -2.76 -17.33
N LEU A 44 -12.67 -2.92 -16.04
CA LEU A 44 -13.67 -3.11 -15.00
C LEU A 44 -14.48 -1.83 -14.78
N GLU A 45 -15.71 -1.97 -14.29
CA GLU A 45 -16.57 -0.84 -13.92
C GLU A 45 -16.63 -0.68 -12.39
N PRO A 46 -15.70 0.07 -11.77
CA PRO A 46 -15.55 0.12 -10.32
C PRO A 46 -16.69 0.89 -9.63
N LEU A 47 -17.36 1.81 -10.33
CA LEU A 47 -18.36 2.67 -9.70
C LEU A 47 -19.69 1.96 -9.46
N THR A 48 -19.96 0.83 -10.11
CA THR A 48 -21.22 0.08 -9.89
C THR A 48 -21.37 -0.32 -8.43
N THR A 49 -20.34 -0.97 -7.86
CA THR A 49 -20.35 -1.40 -6.46
C THR A 49 -20.32 -0.22 -5.49
N LEU A 50 -19.50 0.79 -5.77
CA LEU A 50 -19.35 1.96 -4.90
C LEU A 50 -20.61 2.82 -4.85
N THR A 51 -21.31 2.98 -5.99
CA THR A 51 -22.56 3.73 -6.05
C THR A 51 -23.67 3.03 -5.27
N ALA A 52 -23.79 1.70 -5.41
CA ALA A 52 -24.77 0.93 -4.65
C ALA A 52 -24.53 1.05 -3.13
N LEU A 53 -23.27 0.95 -2.69
CA LEU A 53 -22.91 1.09 -1.29
C LEU A 53 -23.13 2.53 -0.77
N ALA A 54 -22.73 3.54 -1.55
CA ALA A 54 -22.92 4.94 -1.21
C ALA A 54 -24.41 5.28 -1.02
N ASN A 55 -25.28 4.82 -1.92
CA ASN A 55 -26.72 4.99 -1.83
C ASN A 55 -27.30 4.32 -0.58
N ARG A 56 -26.87 3.08 -0.28
CA ARG A 56 -27.31 2.35 0.92
C ARG A 56 -26.92 3.07 2.21
N LEU A 57 -25.75 3.70 2.23
CA LEU A 57 -25.22 4.41 3.40
C LEU A 57 -25.67 5.87 3.48
N GLY A 58 -26.31 6.41 2.44
CA GLY A 58 -26.71 7.81 2.38
C GLY A 58 -25.53 8.80 2.32
N ILE A 59 -24.40 8.39 1.72
CA ILE A 59 -23.20 9.23 1.61
C ILE A 59 -22.88 9.56 0.14
N PRO A 60 -22.20 10.70 -0.14
CA PRO A 60 -21.75 11.01 -1.49
C PRO A 60 -20.75 9.95 -2.01
N VAL A 61 -20.94 9.46 -3.23
CA VAL A 61 -20.04 8.47 -3.85
C VAL A 61 -18.59 8.96 -3.89
N GLY A 62 -18.36 10.26 -4.13
CA GLY A 62 -17.04 10.87 -4.10
C GLY A 62 -16.36 10.83 -2.72
N ALA A 63 -17.14 10.92 -1.63
CA ALA A 63 -16.62 10.78 -0.27
C ALA A 63 -16.21 9.34 0.02
N LEU A 64 -17.01 8.37 -0.44
CA LEU A 64 -16.68 6.94 -0.34
C LEU A 64 -15.44 6.60 -1.17
N VAL A 65 -15.33 7.11 -2.40
CA VAL A 65 -14.14 6.95 -3.25
C VAL A 65 -12.91 7.56 -2.57
N ARG A 66 -13.01 8.77 -2.02
CA ARG A 66 -11.91 9.40 -1.28
C ARG A 66 -11.47 8.56 -0.08
N TYR A 67 -12.43 8.01 0.68
CA TYR A 67 -12.14 7.09 1.77
C TYR A 67 -11.42 5.83 1.25
N VAL A 68 -11.89 5.22 0.15
CA VAL A 68 -11.25 4.04 -0.45
C VAL A 68 -9.81 4.34 -0.88
N LEU A 69 -9.58 5.48 -1.52
CA LEU A 69 -8.23 5.89 -1.91
C LEU A 69 -7.36 6.16 -0.66
N ALA A 70 -7.83 6.94 0.30
CA ALA A 70 -7.07 7.26 1.50
C ALA A 70 -6.77 6.03 2.39
N ARG A 71 -7.70 5.07 2.46
CA ARG A 71 -7.57 3.91 3.36
C ARG A 71 -6.88 2.71 2.71
N TRP A 72 -6.88 2.58 1.38
CA TRP A 72 -6.27 1.43 0.70
C TRP A 72 -5.25 1.81 -0.36
N ALA A 73 -5.44 2.89 -1.12
CA ALA A 73 -4.41 3.36 -2.05
C ALA A 73 -3.27 4.09 -1.32
N THR A 74 -3.57 4.82 -0.23
CA THR A 74 -2.56 5.45 0.63
C THR A 74 -2.13 4.53 1.79
N ALA A 75 -3.03 3.69 2.31
CA ALA A 75 -2.73 2.83 3.47
C ALA A 75 -2.43 1.34 3.13
N GLY A 76 -2.56 0.91 1.87
CA GLY A 76 -2.25 -0.44 1.40
C GLY A 76 -0.78 -0.69 1.05
N SER A 77 0.06 0.32 1.23
CA SER A 77 1.51 0.23 1.37
C SER A 77 1.93 0.67 2.79
N GLY A 78 1.01 0.71 3.76
CA GLY A 78 1.29 1.23 5.11
C GLY A 78 2.48 0.54 5.79
N GLY A 79 2.59 -0.80 5.72
CA GLY A 79 3.74 -1.51 6.29
C GLY A 79 5.06 -1.28 5.55
N LEU A 80 5.01 -1.00 4.24
CA LEU A 80 6.18 -0.71 3.39
C LEU A 80 6.58 0.79 3.47
N ILE A 81 5.62 1.68 3.74
CA ILE A 81 5.82 3.13 3.88
C ILE A 81 6.28 3.49 5.30
N GLU A 82 5.67 2.92 6.34
CA GLU A 82 5.99 3.23 7.74
C GLU A 82 7.34 2.63 8.18
N LEU A 83 7.73 1.48 7.62
CA LEU A 83 9.04 0.87 7.89
C LEU A 83 10.08 1.18 6.80
N GLY A 84 9.64 1.38 5.56
CA GLY A 84 10.51 1.50 4.38
C GLY A 84 10.94 0.14 3.79
N PRO A 85 11.22 0.07 2.47
CA PRO A 85 11.67 -1.16 1.80
C PRO A 85 12.96 -1.72 2.43
N ASP A 86 13.88 -0.84 2.83
CA ASP A 86 15.14 -1.24 3.48
C ASP A 86 14.90 -1.97 4.81
N MET A 87 13.91 -1.53 5.59
CA MET A 87 13.57 -2.18 6.85
C MET A 87 12.88 -3.52 6.62
N VAL A 88 12.04 -3.62 5.60
CA VAL A 88 11.42 -4.90 5.21
C VAL A 88 12.49 -5.90 4.76
N HIS A 89 13.44 -5.48 3.92
CA HIS A 89 14.59 -6.31 3.55
C HIS A 89 15.44 -6.71 4.77
N ARG A 90 15.70 -5.77 5.68
CA ARG A 90 16.46 -6.03 6.90
C ARG A 90 15.77 -7.04 7.81
N LEU A 91 14.45 -6.97 7.94
CA LEU A 91 13.67 -7.93 8.72
C LEU A 91 13.59 -9.29 8.03
N TRP A 92 13.58 -9.33 6.70
CA TRP A 92 13.48 -10.58 5.95
C TRP A 92 14.81 -11.35 5.86
N ALA A 93 15.95 -10.65 5.76
CA ALA A 93 17.26 -11.25 5.52
C ALA A 93 17.65 -12.38 6.51
N PRO A 94 17.39 -12.28 7.83
CA PRO A 94 17.67 -13.39 8.75
C PRO A 94 16.85 -14.66 8.48
N ILE A 95 15.60 -14.50 8.00
CA ILE A 95 14.72 -15.62 7.67
C ILE A 95 15.26 -16.31 6.42
N GLU A 96 15.53 -15.55 5.37
CA GLU A 96 16.06 -16.08 4.12
C GLU A 96 17.38 -16.85 4.32
N ALA A 97 18.32 -16.31 5.10
CA ALA A 97 19.57 -16.98 5.41
C ALA A 97 19.37 -18.29 6.21
N ALA A 98 18.39 -18.31 7.11
CA ALA A 98 18.07 -19.51 7.89
C ALA A 98 17.39 -20.59 7.04
N GLU A 99 16.48 -20.21 6.16
CA GLU A 99 15.84 -21.14 5.23
C GLU A 99 16.83 -21.73 4.23
N LEU A 100 17.80 -20.93 3.75
CA LEU A 100 18.85 -21.42 2.88
C LEU A 100 19.77 -22.45 3.56
N ALA A 101 20.03 -22.28 4.86
CA ALA A 101 20.83 -23.20 5.65
C ALA A 101 20.07 -24.47 6.08
N ASP A 102 18.75 -24.48 5.90
CA ASP A 102 17.81 -25.57 6.24
C ASP A 102 18.11 -26.27 7.58
N SER A 103 18.30 -25.49 8.63
CA SER A 103 18.58 -26.04 9.96
C SER A 103 17.84 -25.30 11.06
N ASP A 104 17.39 -26.08 12.04
CA ASP A 104 16.62 -25.57 13.19
C ASP A 104 17.44 -24.62 14.05
N GLU A 105 18.75 -24.85 14.16
CA GLU A 105 19.67 -23.95 14.87
C GLU A 105 19.68 -22.55 14.22
N GLN A 106 19.72 -22.49 12.88
CA GLN A 106 19.71 -21.22 12.16
C GLN A 106 18.33 -20.55 12.17
N ARG A 107 17.24 -21.31 12.09
CA ARG A 107 15.87 -20.79 12.26
C ARG A 107 15.69 -20.18 13.66
N LEU A 108 16.18 -20.85 14.71
CA LEU A 108 16.12 -20.33 16.07
C LEU A 108 17.00 -19.07 16.26
N ALA A 109 18.17 -19.04 15.62
CA ALA A 109 19.02 -17.85 15.60
C ALA A 109 18.33 -16.67 14.88
N ALA A 110 17.68 -16.90 13.75
CA ALA A 110 16.90 -15.89 13.02
C ALA A 110 15.73 -15.36 13.85
N TYR A 111 14.96 -16.24 14.51
CA TYR A 111 13.89 -15.84 15.41
C TYR A 111 14.40 -14.93 16.54
N ARG A 112 15.52 -15.26 17.17
CA ARG A 112 16.12 -14.43 18.23
C ARG A 112 16.51 -13.04 17.72
N LYS A 113 17.11 -12.97 16.52
CA LYS A 113 17.48 -11.69 15.87
C LYS A 113 16.24 -10.86 15.55
N LEU A 114 15.20 -11.45 14.96
CA LEU A 114 13.93 -10.79 14.70
C LEU A 114 13.28 -10.26 15.97
N ARG A 115 13.24 -11.08 17.02
CA ARG A 115 12.68 -10.69 18.32
C ARG A 115 13.41 -9.47 18.90
N GLN A 116 14.73 -9.39 18.76
CA GLN A 116 15.49 -8.21 19.16
C GLN A 116 15.14 -6.99 18.30
N MET A 117 15.09 -7.16 16.97
CA MET A 117 14.75 -6.08 16.04
C MET A 117 13.34 -5.53 16.26
N LEU A 118 12.39 -6.36 16.68
CA LEU A 118 11.00 -5.96 16.94
C LEU A 118 10.75 -5.53 18.40
N SER A 119 11.71 -5.76 19.31
CA SER A 119 11.51 -5.56 20.75
C SER A 119 11.13 -4.12 21.11
N TRP A 120 11.73 -3.13 20.44
CA TRP A 120 11.45 -1.71 20.68
C TRP A 120 10.08 -1.28 20.14
N LEU A 121 9.58 -1.89 19.06
CA LEU A 121 8.23 -1.67 18.54
C LEU A 121 7.14 -2.20 19.48
N LYS A 122 7.48 -3.20 20.30
CA LYS A 122 6.56 -3.79 21.26
C LYS A 122 6.39 -2.95 22.53
N VAL A 123 7.38 -2.14 22.89
CA VAL A 123 7.37 -1.31 24.11
C VAL A 123 6.11 -0.43 24.23
N PRO A 124 5.70 0.38 23.23
CA PRO A 124 4.47 1.17 23.30
C PRO A 124 3.20 0.32 23.35
N LEU A 125 3.22 -0.90 22.82
CA LEU A 125 2.06 -1.80 22.85
C LEU A 125 1.86 -2.41 24.25
N ASP A 126 2.97 -2.71 24.93
CA ASP A 126 2.93 -3.28 26.28
C ASP A 126 2.76 -2.21 27.36
N ASN A 127 3.22 -0.98 27.10
CA ASN A 127 3.06 0.16 27.97
C ASN A 127 2.55 1.37 27.18
N PRO A 128 1.22 1.47 26.95
CA PRO A 128 0.63 2.52 26.13
C PRO A 128 0.86 3.94 26.65
N SER A 129 1.17 4.09 27.94
CA SER A 129 1.45 5.38 28.60
C SER A 129 2.88 5.88 28.42
N VAL A 130 3.77 5.11 27.76
CA VAL A 130 5.17 5.52 27.53
C VAL A 130 5.26 6.66 26.51
N TYR A 131 4.25 6.83 25.66
CA TYR A 131 4.09 8.00 24.81
C TYR A 131 2.83 8.76 25.23
N PRO A 132 2.91 10.07 25.47
CA PRO A 132 1.72 10.87 25.76
C PRO A 132 0.79 10.79 24.56
N VAL A 133 -0.46 10.38 24.78
CA VAL A 133 -1.52 10.59 23.81
C VAL A 133 -1.64 12.11 23.67
N ALA A 134 -1.51 12.65 22.46
CA ALA A 134 -1.82 14.07 22.27
C ALA A 134 -3.28 14.27 22.72
N ASP A 135 -3.50 15.19 23.67
CA ASP A 135 -4.84 15.55 24.10
C ASP A 135 -5.67 16.02 22.88
N GLU A 136 -6.92 15.55 22.82
CA GLU A 136 -8.01 15.72 21.82
C GLU A 136 -7.81 16.65 20.61
#